data_AF-L9WYW3-F1
#
_entry.id   AF-L9WYW3-F1
#
_cell.length_a   1.000
_cell.length_b   1.000
_cell.length_c   1.000
_cell.angle_alpha   90.00
_cell.angle_beta   90.00
_cell.angle_gamma   90.00
#
_symmetry.space_group_name_H-M   'P 1'
#
loop_
_entity.id
_entity.type
_entity.pdbx_description
1 polymer ?
#
loop_
_entity_poly.entity_id
_entity_poly.type
_entity_poly.pdbx_seq_one_letter_code
_entity_poly.pdbx_strand_id
1 'polypeptide(L)'
;MTGDDTPRDVDKSDDGMDSTSESRPDGGTDTDAADEDVHGYVPEDDPDPKEAVTEEQPRTETQDTAEDARSGGVVDERVEKTTSPVIQTPVVKTVARILTPFVVAFGVYLTLFGTSLPGGAFQGGVVMASAIVLIGLAFGFDPTRKWIDPLGLAGLFVLGAFLFGGIAVAAVPLGGAILELFVFPLSVEDMVKLAEVAIAALVSGVITGLVIWLAAGYEKAEKDGNATSESDNGNGGDNA
;
A
#
# COMPACT_ATOMS: atom_id res chain seq x y z
N MET A 1 -65.98 -23.92 48.72
CA MET A 1 -64.75 -24.36 49.40
C MET A 1 -63.68 -24.42 48.30
N THR A 2 -63.05 -23.31 47.90
CA THR A 2 -61.84 -22.64 48.47
C THR A 2 -60.64 -23.58 48.47
N GLY A 3 -59.43 -23.30 47.95
CA GLY A 3 -58.76 -22.16 47.29
C GLY A 3 -57.52 -22.76 46.56
N ASP A 4 -57.02 -22.20 45.46
CA ASP A 4 -56.06 -21.08 45.32
C ASP A 4 -54.58 -21.41 45.60
N ASP A 5 -53.72 -20.72 44.84
CA ASP A 5 -52.29 -20.39 45.04
C ASP A 5 -51.15 -21.33 44.56
N THR A 6 -50.64 -21.01 43.36
CA THR A 6 -49.20 -20.91 42.99
C THR A 6 -48.42 -19.93 43.91
N PRO A 7 -47.08 -19.71 43.80
CA PRO A 7 -45.92 -20.53 43.39
C PRO A 7 -44.73 -20.38 44.41
N ARG A 8 -43.50 -20.78 44.04
CA ARG A 8 -42.15 -20.60 44.65
C ARG A 8 -41.54 -21.96 45.08
N ASP A 9 -40.26 -22.28 44.86
CA ASP A 9 -39.10 -21.53 45.37
C ASP A 9 -37.90 -21.46 44.41
N VAL A 10 -37.32 -20.25 44.42
CA VAL A 10 -35.97 -19.89 44.04
C VAL A 10 -35.08 -20.30 45.22
N ASP A 11 -34.01 -21.07 44.98
CA ASP A 11 -32.93 -21.19 45.95
C ASP A 11 -31.69 -20.47 45.44
N LYS A 12 -31.34 -19.40 46.17
CA LYS A 12 -30.15 -18.59 45.99
C LYS A 12 -29.83 -17.93 47.34
N SER A 13 -28.89 -18.51 48.08
CA SER A 13 -28.02 -17.86 49.07
C SER A 13 -26.95 -18.88 49.48
N ASP A 14 -25.71 -18.72 49.03
CA ASP A 14 -24.61 -17.99 49.71
C ASP A 14 -24.25 -18.59 51.08
N ASP A 15 -23.04 -19.15 51.18
CA ASP A 15 -22.17 -19.04 52.36
C ASP A 15 -20.84 -19.78 52.14
N GLY A 16 -19.72 -19.11 52.47
CA GLY A 16 -18.54 -19.79 53.03
C GLY A 16 -17.24 -19.75 52.21
N MET A 17 -16.50 -18.64 52.33
CA MET A 17 -15.04 -18.62 52.23
C MET A 17 -14.39 -19.69 53.12
N ASP A 18 -13.35 -20.37 52.62
CA ASP A 18 -12.17 -20.64 53.46
C ASP A 18 -10.88 -20.61 52.64
N SER A 19 -9.89 -20.03 53.28
CA SER A 19 -8.59 -19.60 52.78
C SER A 19 -7.53 -20.23 53.65
N THR A 20 -6.63 -21.02 53.08
CA THR A 20 -5.35 -21.39 53.72
C THR A 20 -4.28 -21.42 52.61
N SER A 21 -3.34 -20.47 52.53
CA SER A 21 -2.23 -20.13 53.43
C SER A 21 -1.10 -21.15 53.38
N GLU A 22 -0.13 -20.93 52.50
CA GLU A 22 1.30 -21.26 52.74
C GLU A 22 2.15 -20.22 51.97
N SER A 23 2.54 -19.12 52.62
CA SER A 23 3.78 -18.93 53.41
C SER A 23 5.00 -18.62 52.54
N ARG A 24 5.21 -17.33 52.26
CA ARG A 24 6.50 -16.75 51.84
C ARG A 24 7.38 -16.49 53.07
N PRO A 25 8.71 -16.67 52.94
CA PRO A 25 9.63 -15.69 53.53
C PRO A 25 10.69 -15.20 52.53
N ASP A 26 10.79 -13.87 52.47
CA ASP A 26 11.96 -12.99 52.43
C ASP A 26 13.28 -13.42 51.76
N GLY A 27 13.75 -12.54 50.86
CA GLY A 27 14.99 -11.80 51.13
C GLY A 27 16.26 -12.24 50.41
N GLY A 28 16.78 -11.34 49.55
CA GLY A 28 18.22 -11.05 49.49
C GLY A 28 19.07 -11.75 48.42
N THR A 29 19.39 -10.97 47.38
CA THR A 29 20.73 -10.69 46.83
C THR A 29 21.72 -11.81 46.45
N ASP A 30 22.18 -11.66 45.20
CA ASP A 30 23.55 -11.81 44.69
C ASP A 30 24.10 -13.19 44.26
N THR A 31 24.38 -13.22 42.93
CA THR A 31 25.55 -13.78 42.23
C THR A 31 26.08 -15.17 42.58
N ASP A 32 26.10 -16.10 41.62
CA ASP A 32 27.32 -16.41 40.82
C ASP A 32 27.15 -17.65 39.92
N ALA A 33 27.88 -17.60 38.79
CA ALA A 33 28.53 -18.71 38.05
C ALA A 33 27.66 -19.85 37.48
N ALA A 34 27.55 -19.91 36.14
CA ALA A 34 28.38 -20.75 35.24
C ALA A 34 27.62 -22.04 34.85
N ASP A 35 27.65 -22.61 33.66
CA ASP A 35 28.30 -22.35 32.36
C ASP A 35 27.49 -23.21 31.36
N GLU A 36 27.31 -22.74 30.12
CA GLU A 36 27.38 -23.51 28.86
C GLU A 36 26.91 -22.65 27.66
N ASP A 37 27.89 -21.92 27.11
CA ASP A 37 28.22 -21.75 25.69
C ASP A 37 27.17 -21.29 24.67
N VAL A 38 27.12 -19.95 24.53
CA VAL A 38 26.55 -19.20 23.41
C VAL A 38 27.63 -18.96 22.33
N HIS A 39 27.44 -19.50 21.13
CA HIS A 39 28.30 -19.21 19.99
C HIS A 39 27.94 -17.86 19.32
N GLY A 40 28.78 -16.86 19.59
CA GLY A 40 29.51 -16.06 18.59
C GLY A 40 28.72 -15.14 17.64
N TYR A 41 28.57 -13.88 18.04
CA TYR A 41 28.56 -12.75 17.11
C TYR A 41 29.58 -11.71 17.62
N VAL A 42 30.60 -11.40 16.81
CA VAL A 42 31.60 -10.36 17.10
C VAL A 42 31.04 -9.03 16.58
N PRO A 43 30.89 -8.00 17.42
CA PRO A 43 30.59 -6.65 16.95
C PRO A 43 31.84 -6.09 16.25
N GLU A 44 31.70 -5.61 15.02
CA GLU A 44 32.72 -4.77 14.40
C GLU A 44 32.62 -3.37 15.02
N ASP A 45 33.59 -3.05 15.89
CA ASP A 45 33.80 -1.72 16.44
C ASP A 45 34.22 -0.73 15.34
N ASP A 46 33.62 0.45 15.43
CA ASP A 46 33.82 1.66 14.64
C ASP A 46 35.26 2.20 14.77
N PRO A 47 36.02 2.42 13.68
CA PRO A 47 37.26 3.19 13.77
C PRO A 47 36.99 4.69 13.57
N ASP A 48 37.15 5.41 14.69
CA ASP A 48 37.31 6.85 14.87
C ASP A 48 38.12 7.54 13.72
N PRO A 49 37.77 8.79 13.36
CA PRO A 49 38.34 9.47 12.21
C PRO A 49 39.67 10.15 12.56
N LYS A 50 40.64 9.98 11.64
CA LYS A 50 41.88 10.77 11.37
C LYS A 50 43.19 10.14 11.87
N GLU A 51 43.94 9.52 10.97
CA GLU A 51 45.40 9.68 10.77
C GLU A 51 45.76 9.25 9.33
N ALA A 52 46.13 10.21 8.47
CA ALA A 52 47.47 10.39 7.89
C ALA A 52 47.79 9.54 6.64
N VAL A 53 47.66 10.17 5.45
CA VAL A 53 48.66 10.02 4.38
C VAL A 53 49.08 11.42 3.97
N THR A 54 50.21 11.83 4.54
CA THR A 54 50.97 13.01 4.22
C THR A 54 51.84 12.70 2.99
N GLU A 55 51.64 13.40 1.87
CA GLU A 55 52.69 13.54 0.86
C GLU A 55 53.68 14.61 1.33
N GLU A 56 54.97 14.26 1.37
CA GLU A 56 56.05 15.11 1.87
C GLU A 56 56.44 16.24 0.88
N GLN A 57 56.69 17.45 1.42
CA GLN A 57 57.89 18.31 1.28
C GLN A 57 57.56 19.83 1.38
N PRO A 58 58.53 20.74 1.65
CA PRO A 58 59.12 21.08 2.94
C PRO A 58 58.73 22.50 3.42
N ARG A 59 58.92 22.78 4.73
CA ARG A 59 58.60 24.05 5.42
C ARG A 59 59.24 25.30 4.78
N THR A 60 58.50 26.42 4.66
CA THR A 60 59.02 27.77 4.97
C THR A 60 57.90 28.81 5.22
N GLU A 61 58.06 29.58 6.30
CA GLU A 61 57.59 30.96 6.55
C GLU A 61 56.10 31.32 6.74
N THR A 62 55.86 31.87 7.94
CA THR A 62 54.74 32.70 8.41
C THR A 62 54.34 33.82 7.45
N GLN A 63 53.03 33.97 7.20
CA GLN A 63 52.46 35.30 6.92
C GLN A 63 51.01 35.42 7.41
N ASP A 64 50.88 36.23 8.45
CA ASP A 64 49.67 36.86 8.95
C ASP A 64 49.03 37.71 7.84
N THR A 65 47.78 37.42 7.51
CA THR A 65 46.92 38.30 6.68
C THR A 65 45.49 38.25 7.24
N ALA A 66 45.31 38.91 8.38
CA ALA A 66 44.01 39.44 8.79
C ALA A 66 43.55 40.58 7.85
N GLU A 67 43.46 40.32 6.54
CA GLU A 67 43.04 41.31 5.56
C GLU A 67 42.49 40.65 4.28
N ASP A 68 41.27 40.12 4.32
CA ASP A 68 40.32 40.33 3.20
C ASP A 68 38.88 40.06 3.63
N ALA A 69 38.39 40.88 4.56
CA ALA A 69 36.96 41.03 4.79
C ALA A 69 36.43 42.11 3.85
N ARG A 70 36.22 41.82 2.55
CA ARG A 70 35.39 42.62 1.62
C ARG A 70 35.22 41.97 0.23
N SER A 71 34.39 40.94 0.14
CA SER A 71 33.52 40.80 -1.04
C SER A 71 32.34 39.88 -0.72
N GLY A 72 31.18 40.48 -0.48
CA GLY A 72 29.92 39.77 -0.43
C GLY A 72 29.58 39.27 -1.82
N GLY A 73 29.96 38.03 -2.13
CA GLY A 73 29.44 37.30 -3.27
C GLY A 73 27.98 36.97 -3.00
N VAL A 74 27.09 37.60 -3.76
CA VAL A 74 25.68 37.21 -3.85
C VAL A 74 25.67 35.76 -4.31
N VAL A 75 25.33 34.85 -3.38
CA VAL A 75 25.03 33.47 -3.72
C VAL A 75 23.67 33.53 -4.41
N ASP A 76 23.68 33.56 -5.76
CA ASP A 76 22.49 33.34 -6.58
C ASP A 76 22.07 31.89 -6.35
N GLU A 77 21.31 31.66 -5.29
CA GLU A 77 20.70 30.37 -4.96
C GLU A 77 19.51 30.14 -5.90
N ARG A 78 19.78 30.12 -7.22
CA ARG A 78 18.91 29.44 -8.17
C ARG A 78 19.08 27.96 -7.92
N VAL A 79 18.26 27.46 -6.99
CA VAL A 79 18.00 26.04 -6.78
C VAL A 79 17.45 25.51 -8.09
N GLU A 80 18.34 25.10 -8.96
CA GLU A 80 18.05 24.36 -10.17
C GLU A 80 17.34 23.08 -9.69
N LYS A 81 16.03 23.04 -9.89
CA LYS A 81 15.17 21.90 -9.55
C LYS A 81 15.55 20.76 -10.49
N THR A 82 16.68 20.11 -10.22
CA THR A 82 17.10 18.88 -10.87
C THR A 82 16.20 17.78 -10.34
N THR A 83 14.96 17.75 -10.85
CA THR A 83 14.13 16.55 -10.78
C THR A 83 14.89 15.48 -11.56
N SER A 84 15.70 14.72 -10.84
CA SER A 84 16.46 13.62 -11.40
C SER A 84 15.46 12.66 -12.07
N PRO A 85 15.61 12.35 -13.37
CA PRO A 85 14.69 11.44 -14.05
C PRO A 85 14.64 10.12 -13.29
N VAL A 86 13.45 9.64 -12.94
CA VAL A 86 13.29 8.32 -12.33
C VAL A 86 13.62 7.27 -13.39
N ILE A 87 14.88 6.84 -13.44
CA ILE A 87 15.32 5.76 -14.32
C ILE A 87 14.91 4.43 -13.68
N GLN A 88 13.87 3.79 -14.22
CA GLN A 88 13.47 2.44 -13.80
C GLN A 88 14.53 1.43 -14.23
N THR A 89 15.04 0.63 -13.30
CA THR A 89 16.09 -0.36 -13.57
C THR A 89 15.54 -1.54 -14.41
N PRO A 90 16.38 -2.19 -15.23
CA PRO A 90 15.98 -3.40 -15.98
C PRO A 90 15.50 -4.54 -15.08
N VAL A 91 16.00 -4.60 -13.85
CA VAL A 91 15.59 -5.59 -12.84
C VAL A 91 14.12 -5.40 -12.47
N VAL A 92 13.70 -4.17 -12.16
CA VAL A 92 12.30 -3.87 -11.80
C VAL A 92 11.34 -4.23 -12.95
N LYS A 93 11.67 -3.87 -14.19
CA LYS A 93 10.89 -4.24 -15.38
C LYS A 93 10.72 -5.75 -15.53
N THR A 94 11.80 -6.50 -15.33
CA THR A 94 11.81 -7.95 -15.46
C THR A 94 10.97 -8.60 -14.36
N VAL A 95 11.18 -8.21 -13.10
CA VAL A 95 10.44 -8.73 -11.96
C VAL A 95 8.95 -8.43 -12.09
N ALA A 96 8.57 -7.19 -12.43
CA ALA A 96 7.17 -6.81 -12.63
C ALA A 96 6.50 -7.65 -13.72
N ARG A 97 7.17 -7.86 -14.85
CA ARG A 97 6.65 -8.70 -15.95
C ARG A 97 6.43 -10.14 -15.53
N ILE A 98 7.31 -10.71 -14.71
CA ILE A 98 7.19 -12.08 -14.20
C ILE A 98 6.07 -12.16 -13.16
N LEU A 99 5.98 -11.20 -12.22
CA LEU A 99 5.01 -11.23 -11.13
C LEU A 99 3.58 -10.93 -11.56
N THR A 100 3.38 -10.05 -12.53
CA THR A 100 2.05 -9.62 -13.01
C THR A 100 1.07 -10.78 -13.23
N PRO A 101 1.39 -11.83 -14.01
CA PRO A 101 0.46 -12.96 -14.19
C PRO A 101 0.13 -13.70 -12.89
N PHE A 102 1.07 -13.80 -11.93
CA PHE A 102 0.79 -14.42 -10.62
C PHE A 102 -0.11 -13.56 -9.76
N VAL A 103 0.08 -12.24 -9.76
CA VAL A 103 -0.79 -11.29 -9.04
C VAL A 103 -2.22 -11.35 -9.59
N VAL A 104 -2.37 -11.36 -10.92
CA VAL A 104 -3.69 -11.52 -11.56
C VAL A 104 -4.32 -12.86 -11.21
N ALA A 105 -3.59 -13.97 -11.32
CA ALA A 105 -4.09 -15.29 -10.97
C ALA A 105 -4.52 -15.37 -9.49
N PHE A 106 -3.77 -14.74 -8.59
CA PHE A 106 -4.11 -14.66 -7.17
C PHE A 106 -5.38 -13.83 -6.95
N GLY A 107 -5.54 -12.69 -7.64
CA GLY A 107 -6.77 -11.90 -7.59
C GLY A 107 -8.01 -12.66 -8.10
N VAL A 108 -7.86 -13.45 -9.16
CA VAL A 108 -8.91 -14.37 -9.64
C VAL A 108 -9.23 -15.43 -8.59
N TYR A 109 -8.21 -16.03 -7.97
CA TYR A 109 -8.40 -17.00 -6.89
C TYR A 109 -9.17 -16.41 -5.71
N LEU A 110 -8.79 -15.22 -5.22
CA LEU A 110 -9.51 -14.53 -4.14
C LEU A 110 -10.98 -14.23 -4.51
N THR A 111 -11.25 -14.00 -5.79
CA THR A 111 -12.61 -13.76 -6.29
C THR A 111 -13.44 -15.05 -6.32
N LEU A 112 -12.89 -16.16 -6.81
CA LEU A 112 -13.64 -17.40 -7.02
C LEU A 112 -13.86 -18.22 -5.74
N PHE A 113 -13.01 -18.03 -4.73
CA PHE A 113 -13.04 -18.78 -3.47
C PHE A 113 -13.45 -17.90 -2.28
N GLY A 114 -13.95 -16.68 -2.53
CA GLY A 114 -14.35 -15.72 -1.50
C GLY A 114 -15.48 -16.20 -0.58
N THR A 115 -16.29 -17.14 -1.04
CA THR A 115 -17.37 -17.75 -0.24
C THR A 115 -16.87 -18.71 0.84
N SER A 116 -15.66 -19.26 0.67
CA SER A 116 -15.14 -20.35 1.51
C SER A 116 -13.87 -19.98 2.25
N LEU A 117 -13.14 -18.96 1.79
CA LEU A 117 -11.88 -18.50 2.34
C LEU A 117 -11.92 -16.98 2.58
N PRO A 118 -11.08 -16.43 3.47
CA PRO A 118 -10.92 -14.98 3.59
C PRO A 118 -10.57 -14.38 2.22
N GLY A 119 -11.44 -13.50 1.71
CA GLY A 119 -11.37 -13.07 0.32
C GLY A 119 -12.64 -12.37 -0.14
N GLY A 120 -12.89 -12.48 -1.44
CA GLY A 120 -14.11 -11.98 -2.08
C GLY A 120 -13.83 -11.06 -3.26
N ALA A 121 -14.91 -10.73 -3.96
CA ALA A 121 -14.89 -9.95 -5.19
C ALA A 121 -14.16 -8.60 -5.09
N PHE A 122 -14.38 -7.87 -4.00
CA PHE A 122 -13.74 -6.56 -3.83
C PHE A 122 -12.22 -6.71 -3.74
N GLN A 123 -11.75 -7.57 -2.81
CA GLN A 123 -10.33 -7.77 -2.58
C GLN A 123 -9.64 -8.36 -3.82
N GLY A 124 -10.25 -9.35 -4.47
CA GLY A 124 -9.75 -9.90 -5.73
C GLY A 124 -9.68 -8.85 -6.84
N GLY A 125 -10.71 -8.01 -6.97
CA GLY A 125 -10.74 -6.84 -7.85
C GLY A 125 -9.57 -5.86 -7.62
N VAL A 126 -9.32 -5.50 -6.36
CA VAL A 126 -8.20 -4.62 -5.98
C VAL A 126 -6.85 -5.25 -6.34
N VAL A 127 -6.67 -6.54 -6.07
CA VAL A 127 -5.43 -7.26 -6.41
C VAL A 127 -5.20 -7.32 -7.92
N MET A 128 -6.24 -7.55 -8.71
CA MET A 128 -6.12 -7.49 -10.17
C MET A 128 -5.78 -6.07 -10.67
N ALA A 129 -6.37 -5.03 -10.08
CA ALA A 129 -6.02 -3.65 -10.42
C ALA A 129 -4.58 -3.29 -10.03
N SER A 130 -4.08 -3.82 -8.90
CA SER A 130 -2.71 -3.56 -8.45
C SER A 130 -1.66 -4.16 -9.38
N ALA A 131 -1.96 -5.26 -10.08
CA ALA A 131 -1.11 -5.76 -11.15
C ALA A 131 -0.91 -4.73 -12.28
N ILE A 132 -1.95 -3.95 -12.61
CA ILE A 132 -1.83 -2.86 -13.57
C ILE A 132 -1.00 -1.70 -13.01
N VAL A 133 -1.16 -1.37 -11.73
CA VAL A 133 -0.33 -0.37 -11.04
C VAL A 133 1.14 -0.80 -11.07
N LEU A 134 1.43 -2.07 -10.81
CA LEU A 134 2.78 -2.64 -10.87
C LEU A 134 3.41 -2.45 -12.26
N ILE A 135 2.66 -2.70 -13.33
CA ILE A 135 3.11 -2.43 -14.70
C ILE A 135 3.34 -0.93 -14.93
N GLY A 136 2.42 -0.07 -14.47
CA GLY A 136 2.56 1.39 -14.56
C GLY A 136 3.81 1.92 -13.86
N LEU A 137 4.12 1.41 -12.67
CA LEU A 137 5.33 1.77 -11.92
C LEU A 137 6.61 1.20 -12.53
N ALA A 138 6.54 0.05 -13.20
CA ALA A 138 7.70 -0.63 -13.76
C ALA A 138 8.04 -0.22 -15.20
N PHE A 139 7.07 0.26 -15.99
CA PHE A 139 7.25 0.66 -17.38
C PHE A 139 6.87 2.13 -17.66
N GLY A 140 6.31 2.82 -16.68
CA GLY A 140 5.75 4.16 -16.83
C GLY A 140 4.27 4.14 -17.20
N PHE A 141 3.52 5.16 -16.76
CA PHE A 141 2.09 5.25 -17.02
C PHE A 141 1.76 5.62 -18.48
N ASP A 142 2.65 6.33 -19.18
CA ASP A 142 2.48 6.69 -20.60
C ASP A 142 2.40 5.46 -21.53
N PRO A 143 3.39 4.55 -21.53
CA PRO A 143 3.28 3.30 -22.29
C PRO A 143 2.10 2.44 -21.83
N THR A 144 1.85 2.41 -20.52
CA THR A 144 0.76 1.59 -19.94
C THR A 144 -0.61 2.04 -20.42
N ARG A 145 -0.86 3.36 -20.52
CA ARG A 145 -2.09 3.90 -21.10
C ARG A 145 -2.26 3.56 -22.57
N LYS A 146 -1.18 3.58 -23.35
CA LYS A 146 -1.23 3.20 -24.77
C LYS A 146 -1.54 1.71 -24.95
N TRP A 147 -1.19 0.90 -23.97
CA TRP A 147 -1.44 -0.54 -23.99
C TRP A 147 -2.85 -0.91 -23.52
N ILE A 148 -3.45 -0.10 -22.66
CA ILE A 148 -4.79 -0.31 -22.12
C ILE A 148 -5.81 0.43 -22.97
N ASP A 149 -6.75 -0.31 -23.56
CA ASP A 149 -7.88 0.29 -24.26
C ASP A 149 -8.83 0.98 -23.25
N PRO A 150 -9.02 2.31 -23.30
CA PRO A 150 -9.94 3.02 -22.42
C PRO A 150 -11.38 2.53 -22.57
N LEU A 151 -11.76 2.13 -23.78
CA LEU A 151 -13.11 1.60 -24.06
C LEU A 151 -13.29 0.22 -23.45
N GLY A 152 -12.28 -0.64 -23.54
CA GLY A 152 -12.25 -1.93 -22.86
C GLY A 152 -12.38 -1.79 -21.35
N LEU A 153 -11.70 -0.81 -20.75
CA LEU A 153 -11.75 -0.59 -19.29
C LEU A 153 -13.11 -0.05 -18.82
N ALA A 154 -13.65 0.93 -19.55
CA ALA A 154 -15.02 1.39 -19.33
C ALA A 154 -16.04 0.26 -19.55
N GLY A 155 -15.82 -0.55 -20.58
CA GLY A 155 -16.61 -1.75 -20.86
C GLY A 155 -16.59 -2.75 -19.72
N LEU A 156 -15.43 -2.99 -19.10
CA LEU A 156 -15.30 -3.88 -17.94
C LEU A 156 -16.10 -3.38 -16.74
N PHE A 157 -16.03 -2.08 -16.45
CA PHE A 157 -16.84 -1.45 -15.40
C PHE A 157 -18.34 -1.57 -15.68
N VAL A 158 -18.77 -1.17 -16.88
CA VAL A 158 -20.18 -1.19 -17.28
C VAL A 158 -20.72 -2.62 -17.31
N LEU A 159 -19.94 -3.58 -17.83
CA LEU A 159 -20.30 -4.98 -17.85
C LEU A 159 -20.44 -5.54 -16.44
N GLY A 160 -19.49 -5.27 -15.55
CA GLY A 160 -19.57 -5.71 -14.15
C GLY A 160 -20.80 -5.13 -13.44
N ALA A 161 -21.06 -3.83 -13.59
CA ALA A 161 -22.22 -3.17 -13.03
C ALA A 161 -23.54 -3.70 -13.62
N PHE A 162 -23.58 -3.91 -14.94
CA PHE A 162 -24.73 -4.45 -15.64
C PHE A 162 -25.04 -5.89 -15.22
N LEU A 163 -24.01 -6.75 -15.11
CA LEU A 163 -24.18 -8.13 -14.65
C LEU A 163 -24.64 -8.19 -13.20
N PHE A 164 -24.01 -7.45 -12.30
CA PHE A 164 -24.39 -7.42 -10.89
C PHE A 164 -25.81 -6.86 -10.70
N GLY A 165 -26.11 -5.71 -11.32
CA GLY A 165 -27.45 -5.11 -11.29
C GLY A 165 -28.49 -5.99 -11.97
N GLY A 166 -28.13 -6.66 -13.06
CA GLY A 166 -28.97 -7.62 -13.76
C GLY A 166 -29.33 -8.82 -12.88
N ILE A 167 -28.36 -9.42 -12.18
CA ILE A 167 -28.60 -10.50 -11.21
C ILE A 167 -29.54 -10.01 -10.10
N ALA A 168 -29.30 -8.82 -9.57
CA ALA A 168 -30.09 -8.26 -8.49
C ALA A 168 -31.56 -8.03 -8.89
N VAL A 169 -31.79 -7.45 -10.08
CA VAL A 169 -33.14 -7.11 -10.57
C VAL A 169 -33.87 -8.31 -11.17
N ALA A 170 -33.17 -9.27 -11.78
CA ALA A 170 -33.76 -10.46 -12.40
C ALA A 170 -34.44 -11.40 -11.39
N ALA A 171 -34.12 -11.30 -10.09
CA ALA A 171 -34.80 -12.03 -9.04
C ALA A 171 -36.29 -11.62 -8.89
N VAL A 172 -36.63 -10.35 -9.17
CA VAL A 172 -38.00 -9.82 -9.01
C VAL A 172 -39.04 -10.49 -9.91
N PRO A 173 -38.85 -10.60 -11.24
CA PRO A 173 -39.82 -11.30 -12.09
C PRO A 173 -39.94 -12.80 -11.80
N LEU A 174 -38.98 -13.39 -11.06
CA LEU A 174 -39.03 -14.78 -10.58
C LEU A 174 -39.81 -14.92 -9.26
N GLY A 175 -40.36 -13.83 -8.72
CA GLY A 175 -41.12 -13.81 -7.47
C GLY A 175 -40.27 -13.60 -6.20
N GLY A 176 -38.98 -13.30 -6.35
CA GLY A 176 -38.08 -12.97 -5.25
C GLY A 176 -37.94 -11.47 -4.98
N ALA A 177 -37.29 -11.14 -3.87
CA ALA A 177 -36.79 -9.80 -3.59
C ALA A 177 -35.52 -9.48 -4.43
N ILE A 178 -35.11 -8.21 -4.44
CA ILE A 178 -33.86 -7.79 -5.09
C ILE A 178 -32.68 -8.56 -4.47
N LEU A 179 -31.83 -9.14 -5.33
CA LEU A 179 -30.66 -9.96 -4.96
C LEU A 179 -31.00 -11.29 -4.26
N GLU A 180 -32.23 -11.77 -4.36
CA GLU A 180 -32.62 -13.05 -3.79
C GLU A 180 -32.15 -14.22 -4.66
N LEU A 181 -30.97 -14.77 -4.36
CA LEU A 181 -30.26 -15.70 -5.26
C LEU A 181 -30.89 -17.11 -5.34
N PHE A 182 -31.73 -17.50 -4.39
CA PHE A 182 -32.31 -18.85 -4.37
C PHE A 182 -33.46 -19.06 -5.37
N VAL A 183 -33.96 -17.98 -5.99
CA VAL A 183 -35.03 -18.06 -7.01
C VAL A 183 -34.50 -18.48 -8.38
N PHE A 184 -33.18 -18.44 -8.58
CA PHE A 184 -32.55 -18.88 -9.82
C PHE A 184 -32.45 -20.42 -9.88
N PRO A 185 -32.45 -21.03 -11.08
CA PRO A 185 -32.38 -22.49 -11.25
C PRO A 185 -30.99 -23.08 -10.96
N LEU A 186 -30.00 -22.24 -10.65
CA LEU A 186 -28.62 -22.64 -10.33
C LEU A 186 -28.42 -22.71 -8.81
N SER A 187 -27.34 -23.36 -8.37
CA SER A 187 -27.01 -23.39 -6.96
C SER A 187 -26.74 -21.97 -6.43
N VAL A 188 -27.07 -21.72 -5.16
CA VAL A 188 -26.79 -20.42 -4.53
C VAL A 188 -25.29 -20.10 -4.58
N GLU A 189 -24.44 -21.12 -4.42
CA GLU A 189 -22.98 -20.96 -4.52
C GLU A 189 -22.55 -20.46 -5.89
N ASP A 190 -23.09 -21.02 -6.99
CA ASP A 190 -22.76 -20.57 -8.34
C ASP A 190 -23.26 -19.16 -8.63
N MET A 191 -24.44 -18.81 -8.08
CA MET A 191 -24.99 -17.45 -8.19
C MET A 191 -24.16 -16.43 -7.42
N VAL A 192 -23.68 -16.78 -6.23
CA VAL A 192 -22.76 -15.92 -5.47
C VAL A 192 -21.46 -15.75 -6.24
N LYS A 193 -20.86 -16.82 -6.78
CA LYS A 193 -19.62 -16.74 -7.59
C LYS A 193 -19.81 -15.86 -8.83
N LEU A 194 -20.95 -15.95 -9.51
CA LEU A 194 -21.25 -15.11 -10.66
C LEU A 194 -21.34 -13.63 -10.27
N ALA A 195 -22.02 -13.33 -9.15
CA ALA A 195 -22.06 -11.98 -8.60
C ALA A 195 -20.67 -11.48 -8.18
N GLU A 196 -19.84 -12.36 -7.60
CA GLU A 196 -18.48 -12.03 -7.21
C GLU A 196 -17.61 -11.67 -8.41
N VAL A 197 -17.68 -12.45 -9.50
CA VAL A 197 -16.96 -12.13 -10.74
C VAL A 197 -17.42 -10.80 -11.33
N ALA A 198 -18.73 -10.51 -11.30
CA ALA A 198 -19.27 -9.24 -11.78
C ALA A 198 -18.76 -8.04 -10.96
N ILE A 199 -18.76 -8.15 -9.63
CA ILE A 199 -18.24 -7.12 -8.73
C ILE A 199 -16.73 -6.97 -8.89
N ALA A 200 -15.97 -8.06 -9.03
CA ALA A 200 -14.52 -8.01 -9.19
C ALA A 200 -14.11 -7.31 -10.49
N ALA A 201 -14.84 -7.57 -11.59
CA ALA A 201 -14.66 -6.86 -12.86
C ALA A 201 -14.95 -5.36 -12.70
N LEU A 202 -16.06 -5.01 -12.04
CA LEU A 202 -16.42 -3.62 -11.73
C LEU A 202 -15.31 -2.92 -10.94
N VAL A 203 -14.87 -3.52 -9.83
CA VAL A 203 -13.86 -2.94 -8.93
C VAL A 203 -12.52 -2.78 -9.64
N SER A 204 -12.08 -3.81 -10.37
CA SER A 204 -10.83 -3.76 -11.14
C SER A 204 -10.86 -2.62 -12.17
N GLY A 205 -11.95 -2.55 -12.96
CA GLY A 205 -12.14 -1.51 -13.96
C GLY A 205 -12.13 -0.09 -13.38
N VAL A 206 -12.83 0.15 -12.26
CA VAL A 206 -12.85 1.46 -11.59
C VAL A 206 -11.47 1.84 -11.08
N ILE A 207 -10.79 0.96 -10.35
CA ILE A 207 -9.50 1.29 -9.74
C ILE A 207 -8.46 1.53 -10.82
N THR A 208 -8.36 0.65 -11.83
CA THR A 208 -7.43 0.85 -12.93
C THR A 208 -7.74 2.13 -13.70
N GLY A 209 -9.03 2.45 -13.93
CA GLY A 209 -9.45 3.66 -14.63
C GLY A 209 -9.07 4.92 -13.86
N LEU A 210 -9.31 4.92 -12.55
CA LEU A 210 -8.92 6.02 -11.66
C LEU A 210 -7.40 6.21 -11.60
N VAL A 211 -6.62 5.13 -11.50
CA VAL A 211 -5.16 5.21 -11.50
C VAL A 211 -4.65 5.81 -12.81
N ILE A 212 -5.16 5.35 -13.95
CA ILE A 212 -4.77 5.85 -15.27
C ILE A 212 -5.13 7.32 -15.43
N TRP A 213 -6.34 7.70 -15.03
CA TRP A 213 -6.83 9.07 -15.08
C TRP A 213 -6.02 9.99 -14.17
N LEU A 214 -5.73 9.56 -12.95
CA LEU A 214 -4.93 10.31 -11.98
C LEU A 214 -3.52 10.54 -12.53
N ALA A 215 -2.88 9.47 -13.03
CA ALA A 215 -1.57 9.58 -13.65
C ALA A 215 -1.59 10.56 -14.85
N ALA A 216 -2.72 10.72 -15.55
CA ALA A 216 -2.82 11.60 -16.72
C ALA A 216 -2.89 13.05 -16.31
N GLY A 217 -3.59 13.32 -15.20
CA GLY A 217 -3.65 14.63 -14.58
C GLY A 217 -2.26 15.13 -14.17
N TYR A 218 -1.43 14.27 -13.56
CA TYR A 218 -0.07 14.63 -13.15
C TYR A 218 0.81 15.06 -14.32
N GLU A 219 0.80 14.27 -15.41
CA GLU A 219 1.60 14.54 -16.61
C GLU A 219 1.20 15.84 -17.30
N LYS A 220 -0.11 16.14 -17.33
CA LYS A 220 -0.62 17.41 -17.87
C LYS A 220 -0.18 18.61 -17.02
N ALA A 221 -0.32 18.50 -15.69
CA ALA A 221 0.08 19.57 -14.77
C ALA A 221 1.57 19.90 -14.85
N GLU A 222 2.43 18.88 -15.04
CA GLU A 222 3.86 19.05 -15.22
C GLU A 222 4.21 19.79 -16.53
N LYS A 223 3.57 19.42 -17.64
CA LYS A 223 3.74 20.09 -18.94
C LYS A 223 3.30 21.55 -18.89
N ASP A 224 2.15 21.82 -18.28
CA ASP A 224 1.61 23.17 -18.17
C ASP A 224 2.51 24.08 -17.30
N GLY A 225 3.08 23.55 -16.20
CA GLY A 225 4.00 24.30 -15.34
C GLY A 225 5.38 24.58 -15.94
N ASN A 226 5.89 23.70 -16.79
CA ASN A 226 7.16 23.91 -17.49
C ASN A 226 7.03 24.98 -18.58
N ALA A 227 5.92 24.98 -19.33
CA ALA A 227 5.65 25.97 -20.39
C ALA A 227 5.53 27.42 -19.87
N THR A 228 4.98 27.61 -18.67
CA THR A 228 4.92 28.94 -18.03
C THR A 228 6.28 29.43 -17.55
N SER A 229 7.16 28.53 -17.13
CA SER A 229 8.51 28.89 -16.64
C SER A 229 9.46 29.28 -17.78
N GLU A 230 9.31 28.66 -18.95
CA GLU A 230 10.11 28.96 -20.15
C GLU A 230 9.70 30.29 -20.80
N SER A 231 8.43 30.69 -20.65
CA SER A 231 7.90 31.96 -21.18
C SER A 231 8.34 33.18 -20.36
N ASP A 232 8.58 33.04 -19.05
CA ASP A 232 8.99 34.12 -18.16
C ASP A 232 10.50 34.45 -18.27
N ASN A 233 11.33 33.45 -18.60
CA ASN A 233 12.77 33.62 -18.82
C ASN A 233 13.13 34.27 -20.18
N GLY A 234 12.16 34.45 -21.09
CA GLY A 234 12.39 34.98 -22.44
C GLY A 234 12.22 36.50 -22.61
N ASN A 235 11.79 37.24 -21.58
CA ASN A 235 11.35 38.64 -21.71
C ASN A 235 12.18 39.66 -20.89
N GLY A 236 13.39 39.30 -20.45
CA GLY A 236 14.18 40.11 -19.51
C GLY A 236 15.31 40.96 -20.10
N GLY A 237 15.48 41.03 -21.42
CA GLY A 237 16.71 41.56 -22.00
C GLY A 237 16.53 42.33 -23.30
N ASP A 238 15.65 43.33 -23.33
CA ASP A 238 15.68 44.38 -24.36
C ASP A 238 14.99 45.63 -23.80
N ASN A 239 15.77 46.51 -23.16
CA ASN A 239 15.49 47.94 -23.02
C ASN A 239 16.83 48.65 -22.84
N ALA A 240 17.38 49.09 -23.97
CA ALA A 240 18.53 49.97 -24.10
C ALA A 240 18.20 51.40 -23.66
#